data_AF-A0A7J6VZJ0-F1
#
_entry.id   AF-A0A7J6VZJ0-F1
#
_cell.length_a   1.000
_cell.length_b   1.000
_cell.length_c   1.000
_cell.angle_alpha   90.00
_cell.angle_beta   90.00
_cell.angle_gamma   90.00
#
_symmetry.space_group_name_H-M   'P 1'
#
loop_
_entity.id
_entity.type
_entity.pdbx_description
1 polymer ?
#
loop_
_entity_poly.entity_id
_entity_poly.type
_entity_poly.pdbx_seq_one_letter_code
_entity_poly.pdbx_strand_id
1 'polypeptide(L)'
;GLAFQLIDDVLDFTGTSASLGKGSLSDIRHGIITAPLLFAMEEFPQLRTVVDRGFDNPEDVDLALDYLGKSHGIQRARDLATEHAKIAAAAIDSLPDSDDEDVLRSRRALVDLTQRVITRTK
;
A
#
# COMPACT_ATOMS: atom_id res chain seq x y z
N GLY A 1 11.16 3.71 1.80
CA GLY A 1 10.77 3.45 0.40
C GLY A 1 9.55 2.55 0.33
N LEU A 2 9.71 1.26 0.61
CA LEU A 2 8.67 0.23 0.43
C LEU A 2 7.31 0.57 1.05
N ALA A 3 7.28 1.04 2.30
CA ALA A 3 6.04 1.46 2.96
C ALA A 3 5.27 2.54 2.16
N PHE A 4 5.99 3.47 1.52
CA PHE A 4 5.36 4.53 0.74
C PHE A 4 4.70 3.98 -0.52
N GLN A 5 5.38 3.09 -1.25
CA GLN A 5 4.85 2.46 -2.45
C GLN A 5 3.60 1.62 -2.12
N LEU A 6 3.67 0.78 -1.08
CA LEU A 6 2.53 -0.04 -0.68
C LEU A 6 1.29 0.78 -0.30
N ILE A 7 1.48 1.94 0.34
CA ILE A 7 0.37 2.87 0.61
C ILE A 7 -0.12 3.55 -0.66
N ASP A 8 0.76 3.84 -1.63
CA ASP A 8 0.37 4.39 -2.93
C ASP A 8 -0.53 3.42 -3.69
N ASP A 9 -0.11 2.16 -3.78
CA ASP A 9 -0.88 1.07 -4.37
C ASP A 9 -2.26 0.94 -3.72
N VAL A 10 -2.34 1.04 -2.39
CA VAL A 10 -3.62 1.01 -1.66
C VAL A 10 -4.50 2.23 -1.98
N LEU A 11 -3.91 3.42 -2.05
CA LEU A 11 -4.61 4.66 -2.36
C LEU A 11 -5.11 4.70 -3.81
N ASP A 12 -4.47 3.99 -4.75
CA ASP A 12 -4.99 3.86 -6.11
C ASP A 12 -6.36 3.17 -6.13
N PHE A 13 -6.63 2.25 -5.18
CA PHE A 13 -7.92 1.57 -5.04
C PHE A 13 -8.94 2.32 -4.17
N THR A 14 -8.51 2.95 -3.08
CA THR A 14 -9.45 3.57 -2.12
C THR A 14 -9.62 5.08 -2.31
N GLY A 15 -8.62 5.74 -2.87
CA GLY A 15 -8.53 7.20 -2.92
C GLY A 15 -8.44 7.79 -1.51
N THR A 16 -8.92 9.04 -1.37
CA THR A 16 -8.94 9.76 -0.08
C THR A 16 -9.99 9.23 0.90
N SER A 17 -10.95 8.47 0.40
CA SER A 17 -11.95 7.77 1.22
C SER A 17 -11.45 6.38 1.57
N ALA A 18 -11.77 5.85 2.75
CA ALA A 18 -11.47 4.44 3.06
C ALA A 18 -12.38 3.43 2.30
N SER A 19 -12.99 3.84 1.18
CA SER A 19 -13.95 3.06 0.40
C SER A 19 -13.30 2.58 -0.89
N LEU A 20 -13.41 1.28 -1.18
CA LEU A 20 -12.92 0.68 -2.42
C LEU A 20 -13.61 1.28 -3.65
N GLY A 21 -12.85 1.45 -4.75
CA GLY A 21 -13.36 1.92 -6.05
C GLY A 21 -13.50 3.43 -6.17
N LYS A 22 -13.12 4.20 -5.14
CA LYS A 22 -13.09 5.67 -5.17
C LYS A 22 -11.70 6.25 -5.42
N GLY A 23 -10.69 5.39 -5.55
CA GLY A 23 -9.37 5.79 -6.02
C GLY A 23 -9.34 6.01 -7.53
N SER A 24 -8.15 6.27 -8.06
CA SER A 24 -7.98 6.54 -9.50
C SER A 24 -8.11 5.28 -10.35
N LEU A 25 -7.86 4.10 -9.74
CA LEU A 25 -7.82 2.80 -10.39
C LEU A 25 -6.90 2.79 -11.60
N SER A 26 -5.87 3.64 -11.57
CA SER A 26 -4.99 3.86 -12.71
C SER A 26 -4.14 2.63 -12.95
N ASP A 27 -3.65 1.98 -11.90
CA ASP A 27 -2.76 0.83 -12.05
C ASP A 27 -3.50 -0.33 -12.73
N ILE A 28 -4.65 -0.71 -12.17
CA ILE A 28 -5.44 -1.83 -12.71
C ILE A 28 -5.92 -1.56 -14.15
N ARG A 29 -6.31 -0.32 -14.49
CA ARG A 29 -6.73 0.05 -15.85
C ARG A 29 -5.60 0.01 -16.87
N HIS A 30 -4.35 0.15 -16.44
CA HIS A 30 -3.17 0.01 -17.31
C HIS A 30 -2.54 -1.39 -17.24
N GLY A 31 -3.18 -2.36 -16.58
CA GLY A 31 -2.66 -3.72 -16.45
C GLY A 31 -1.54 -3.88 -15.42
N ILE A 32 -1.33 -2.88 -14.56
CA ILE A 32 -0.32 -2.92 -13.50
C ILE A 32 -0.92 -3.62 -12.28
N ILE A 33 -0.34 -4.77 -11.93
CA ILE A 33 -0.79 -5.58 -10.79
C ILE A 33 0.01 -5.18 -9.55
N THR A 34 -0.66 -4.62 -8.56
CA THR A 34 -0.04 -4.13 -7.32
C THR A 34 -0.38 -4.98 -6.11
N ALA A 35 0.26 -4.69 -4.96
CA ALA A 35 0.22 -5.55 -3.77
C ALA A 35 -1.20 -5.95 -3.30
N PRO A 36 -2.21 -5.04 -3.26
CA PRO A 36 -3.55 -5.43 -2.86
C PRO A 36 -4.15 -6.55 -3.73
N LEU A 37 -3.94 -6.50 -5.04
CA LEU A 37 -4.48 -7.50 -5.96
C LEU A 37 -3.69 -8.80 -5.91
N LEU A 38 -2.37 -8.74 -5.73
CA LEU A 38 -1.53 -9.92 -5.51
C LEU A 38 -1.98 -10.71 -4.27
N PHE A 39 -2.26 -10.01 -3.16
CA PHE A 39 -2.78 -10.67 -1.96
C PHE A 39 -4.20 -11.22 -2.15
N ALA A 40 -5.07 -10.52 -2.91
CA ALA A 40 -6.38 -11.06 -3.24
C ALA A 40 -6.30 -12.35 -4.08
N MET A 41 -5.30 -12.47 -4.96
CA MET A 41 -5.08 -13.69 -5.75
C MET A 41 -4.65 -14.89 -4.91
N GLU A 42 -4.01 -14.69 -3.76
CA GLU A 42 -3.70 -15.78 -2.83
C GLU A 42 -4.96 -16.36 -2.19
N GLU A 43 -5.96 -15.53 -1.90
CA GLU A 43 -7.25 -15.94 -1.33
C GLU A 43 -8.23 -16.45 -2.40
N PHE A 44 -8.15 -15.89 -3.61
CA PHE A 44 -9.01 -16.19 -4.75
C PHE A 44 -8.19 -16.55 -5.98
N PRO A 45 -7.71 -17.81 -6.10
CA PRO A 45 -6.86 -18.23 -7.22
C PRO A 45 -7.49 -18.02 -8.61
N GLN A 46 -8.83 -18.07 -8.72
CA GLN A 46 -9.55 -17.77 -9.96
C GLN A 46 -9.34 -16.34 -10.48
N LEU A 47 -8.95 -15.41 -9.61
CA LEU A 47 -8.62 -14.03 -9.98
C LEU A 47 -7.42 -13.98 -10.93
N ARG A 48 -6.53 -14.98 -10.88
CA ARG A 48 -5.41 -15.10 -11.81
C ARG A 48 -5.86 -15.18 -13.26
N THR A 49 -6.93 -15.91 -13.55
CA THR A 49 -7.50 -15.99 -14.90
C THR A 49 -8.08 -14.64 -15.36
N VAL A 50 -8.55 -13.80 -14.45
CA VAL A 50 -9.00 -12.44 -14.77
C VAL A 50 -7.79 -11.57 -15.12
N VAL A 51 -6.74 -11.62 -14.29
CA VAL A 51 -5.48 -10.89 -14.50
C VAL A 51 -4.80 -11.30 -15.80
N ASP A 52 -4.73 -12.60 -16.11
CA ASP A 52 -4.08 -13.12 -17.32
C ASP A 52 -4.81 -12.72 -18.61
N ARG A 53 -6.12 -12.45 -18.55
CA ARG A 53 -6.90 -11.90 -19.67
C ARG A 53 -6.62 -10.42 -19.89
N GLY A 54 -6.01 -9.74 -18.92
CA GLY A 54 -5.80 -8.30 -18.92
C GLY A 54 -7.07 -7.52 -18.54
N PHE A 55 -6.94 -6.19 -18.58
CA PHE A 55 -7.99 -5.27 -18.13
C PHE A 55 -8.48 -4.33 -19.23
N ASP A 56 -8.33 -4.75 -20.50
CA ASP A 56 -8.89 -4.02 -21.65
C ASP A 56 -10.44 -4.03 -21.64
N ASN A 57 -11.04 -5.06 -21.02
CA ASN A 57 -12.46 -5.17 -20.80
C ASN A 57 -12.86 -4.58 -19.43
N PRO A 58 -13.73 -3.56 -19.37
CA PRO A 58 -14.22 -2.98 -18.12
C PRO A 58 -14.86 -4.00 -17.16
N GLU A 59 -15.52 -5.04 -17.69
CA GLU A 59 -16.15 -6.06 -16.84
C GLU A 59 -15.13 -6.88 -16.04
N ASP A 60 -13.92 -7.06 -16.57
CA ASP A 60 -12.85 -7.78 -15.87
C ASP A 60 -12.23 -6.91 -14.76
N VAL A 61 -12.24 -5.58 -14.93
CA VAL A 61 -11.87 -4.63 -13.86
C VAL A 61 -12.90 -4.69 -12.73
N ASP A 62 -14.20 -4.63 -13.06
CA ASP A 62 -15.26 -4.70 -12.05
C ASP A 62 -15.24 -6.02 -11.29
N LEU A 63 -15.00 -7.14 -11.99
CA LEU A 63 -14.86 -8.45 -11.38
C LEU A 63 -13.64 -8.52 -10.44
N ALA A 64 -12.50 -7.95 -10.85
CA ALA A 64 -11.32 -7.89 -10.01
C ALA A 64 -11.54 -7.05 -8.74
N LEU A 65 -12.27 -5.93 -8.85
CA LEU A 65 -12.64 -5.11 -7.70
C LEU A 65 -13.61 -5.82 -6.76
N ASP A 66 -14.56 -6.59 -7.28
CA ASP A 66 -15.46 -7.42 -6.48
C ASP A 66 -14.68 -8.48 -5.67
N TYR A 67 -13.73 -9.18 -6.30
CA TYR A 67 -12.85 -10.10 -5.58
C TYR A 67 -11.96 -9.40 -4.56
N LEU A 68 -11.37 -8.25 -4.92
CA LEU A 68 -10.55 -7.47 -4.01
C LEU A 68 -11.37 -7.02 -2.78
N GLY A 69 -12.61 -6.58 -2.97
CA GLY A 69 -13.52 -6.18 -1.89
C GLY A 69 -13.98 -7.32 -0.99
N LYS A 70 -13.96 -8.56 -1.49
CA LYS A 70 -14.23 -9.78 -0.71
C LYS A 70 -12.99 -10.35 -0.03
N SER A 71 -11.80 -9.86 -0.40
CA SER A 71 -10.50 -10.34 0.11
C SER A 71 -9.97 -9.47 1.25
N HIS A 72 -8.87 -9.92 1.86
CA HIS A 72 -8.10 -9.09 2.79
C HIS A 72 -6.94 -8.37 2.11
N GLY A 73 -6.90 -8.30 0.77
CA GLY A 73 -5.75 -7.79 0.01
C GLY A 73 -5.34 -6.35 0.38
N ILE A 74 -6.31 -5.44 0.51
CA ILE A 74 -6.05 -4.05 0.95
C ILE A 74 -5.48 -4.01 2.36
N GLN A 75 -6.05 -4.79 3.29
CA GLN A 75 -5.60 -4.80 4.68
C GLN A 75 -4.18 -5.37 4.78
N ARG A 76 -3.90 -6.47 4.08
CA ARG A 76 -2.57 -7.11 4.05
C ARG A 76 -1.50 -6.19 3.47
N ALA A 77 -1.82 -5.42 2.42
CA ALA A 77 -0.91 -4.42 1.87
C ALA A 77 -0.61 -3.29 2.88
N ARG A 78 -1.61 -2.82 3.63
CA ARG A 78 -1.42 -1.85 4.71
C ARG A 78 -0.60 -2.40 5.88
N ASP A 79 -0.81 -3.66 6.25
CA ASP A 79 -0.07 -4.32 7.32
C ASP A 79 1.41 -4.46 6.94
N LEU A 80 1.69 -4.88 5.69
CA LEU A 80 3.06 -4.96 5.17
C LEU A 80 3.72 -3.56 5.09
N ALA A 81 2.98 -2.53 4.69
CA ALA A 81 3.48 -1.16 4.72
C ALA A 81 3.86 -0.74 6.16
N THR A 82 3.01 -1.07 7.12
CA THR A 82 3.22 -0.79 8.55
C THR A 82 4.46 -1.50 9.08
N GLU A 83 4.69 -2.75 8.69
CA GLU A 83 5.91 -3.49 9.03
C GLU A 83 7.16 -2.79 8.49
N HIS A 84 7.17 -2.39 7.22
CA HIS A 84 8.29 -1.65 6.65
C HIS A 84 8.51 -0.28 7.30
N ALA A 85 7.45 0.41 7.71
CA ALA A 85 7.57 1.66 8.46
C ALA A 85 8.18 1.44 9.85
N LYS A 86 7.82 0.36 10.54
CA LYS A 86 8.43 -0.03 11.83
C LYS A 86 9.92 -0.35 11.68
N ILE A 87 10.30 -1.09 10.64
CA ILE A 87 11.71 -1.37 10.34
C ILE A 87 12.49 -0.06 10.11
N ALA A 88 11.91 0.89 9.37
CA ALA A 88 12.53 2.19 9.13
C ALA A 88 12.72 3.00 10.43
N ALA A 89 11.70 3.05 11.30
CA ALA A 89 11.80 3.73 12.59
C ALA A 89 12.87 3.09 13.50
N ALA A 90 12.87 1.75 13.59
CA ALA A 90 13.88 1.01 14.37
C ALA A 90 15.31 1.23 13.86
N ALA A 91 15.50 1.48 12.57
CA ALA A 91 16.80 1.83 12.01
C ALA A 91 17.29 3.24 12.42
N ILE A 92 16.38 4.16 12.75
CA ILE A 92 16.74 5.48 13.31
C ILE A 92 17.10 5.33 14.79
N ASP A 93 16.36 4.50 15.53
CA ASP A 93 16.61 4.23 16.95
C ASP A 93 17.93 3.49 17.20
N SER A 94 18.48 2.81 16.18
CA SER A 94 19.77 2.12 16.26
C SER A 94 20.99 3.00 15.96
N LEU A 95 20.78 4.28 15.63
CA LEU A 95 21.87 5.23 15.43
C LEU A 95 22.60 5.51 16.76
N PRO A 96 23.94 5.70 16.76
CA PRO A 96 24.70 5.99 17.99
C PRO A 96 24.13 7.18 18.77
N ASP A 97 24.23 7.16 20.09
CA ASP A 97 23.76 8.27 20.94
C ASP A 97 24.40 9.61 20.55
N SER A 98 23.66 10.70 20.75
CA SER A 98 24.09 12.06 20.41
C SER A 98 23.43 13.06 21.34
N ASP A 99 24.22 13.98 21.88
CA ASP A 99 23.75 15.12 22.69
C ASP A 99 23.45 16.37 21.84
N ASP A 100 23.70 16.31 20.53
CA ASP A 100 23.39 17.39 19.61
C ASP A 100 21.87 17.52 19.37
N GLU A 101 21.31 18.67 19.73
CA GLU A 101 19.88 18.97 19.63
C GLU A 101 19.32 18.92 18.20
N ASP A 102 20.11 19.32 17.21
CA ASP A 102 19.68 19.28 15.81
C ASP A 102 19.69 17.83 15.29
N VAL A 103 20.67 17.01 15.69
CA VAL A 103 20.65 15.57 15.41
C VAL A 103 19.42 14.91 16.01
N LEU A 104 19.11 15.18 17.28
CA LEU A 104 17.92 14.63 17.95
C LEU A 104 16.62 15.09 17.29
N ARG A 105 16.55 16.36 16.86
CA ARG A 105 15.41 16.90 16.10
C ARG A 105 15.23 16.19 14.77
N SER A 106 16.30 15.97 14.01
CA SER A 106 16.24 15.26 12.73
C SER A 106 15.82 13.80 12.91
N ARG A 107 16.29 13.10 13.95
CA ARG A 107 15.87 11.72 14.25
C ARG A 107 14.37 11.63 14.53
N ARG A 108 13.84 12.52 15.39
CA ARG A 108 12.40 12.60 15.65
C ARG A 108 11.61 12.85 14.36
N ALA A 109 12.07 13.77 13.50
CA ALA A 109 11.41 14.06 12.24
C ALA A 109 11.38 12.84 11.29
N LEU A 110 12.45 12.03 11.26
CA LEU A 110 12.51 10.80 10.46
C LEU A 110 11.53 9.73 10.98
N VAL A 111 11.44 9.55 12.31
CA VAL A 111 10.46 8.64 12.92
C VAL A 111 9.03 9.11 12.66
N ASP A 112 8.76 10.41 12.81
CA ASP A 112 7.44 10.97 12.49
C ASP A 112 7.08 10.76 11.00
N LEU A 113 8.06 10.83 10.10
CA LEU A 113 7.84 10.59 8.68
C LEU A 113 7.37 9.15 8.42
N THR A 114 7.87 8.15 9.15
CA THR A 114 7.40 6.76 8.98
C THR A 114 5.92 6.61 9.31
N GLN A 115 5.43 7.34 10.32
CA GLN A 115 4.00 7.34 10.70
C GLN A 115 3.14 8.13 9.70
N ARG A 116 3.65 9.25 9.19
CA ARG A 116 2.96 10.04 8.16
C ARG A 116 2.76 9.24 6.88
N VAL A 117 3.73 8.42 6.49
CA VAL A 117 3.61 7.55 5.31
C VAL A 117 2.41 6.60 5.42
N ILE A 118 2.16 6.04 6.61
CA ILE A 118 1.05 5.08 6.82
C ILE A 118 -0.32 5.76 6.88
N THR A 119 -0.37 6.94 7.48
CA THR A 119 -1.62 7.67 7.75
C THR A 119 -2.01 8.64 6.61
N ARG A 120 -1.18 8.80 5.59
CA ARG A 120 -1.47 9.70 4.46
C ARG A 120 -2.73 9.26 3.71
N THR A 121 -3.43 10.25 3.19
CA THR A 121 -4.61 10.09 2.33
C THR A 121 -4.41 10.72 0.95
N LYS A 122 -3.27 11.38 0.73
CA LYS A 122 -2.75 11.94 -0.51
C LYS A 122 -1.23 11.85 -0.47
#